data_AF-A0A378MYR9-F1
#
_entry.id   AF-A0A378MYR9-F1
#
_cell.length_a   1.000
_cell.length_b   1.000
_cell.length_c   1.000
_cell.angle_alpha   90.00
_cell.angle_beta   90.00
_cell.angle_gamma   90.00
#
_symmetry.space_group_name_H-M   'P 1'
#
loop_
_entity.id
_entity.type
_entity.pdbx_description
1 polymer ?
#
loop_
_entity_poly.entity_id
_entity_poly.type
_entity_poly.pdbx_seq_one_letter_code
_entity_poly.pdbx_strand_id
1 'polypeptide(L)'
;MAYAVLLGGKRVRPFLIYATGRMLGVPLEKLDHSAAAMEAIHAYSLVHDDLPAMDDDRLRRGKPTCHIAFDEATAILAGDALQSFAFELLATDPHLTDREKVVQVTELATASGAKGMCLGQSLDLIAENKAVSLEELELIHRNKTGH
;
A
#
# COMPACT_ATOMS: atom_id res chain seq x y z
N MET A 1 -0.97 10.19 -9.80
CA MET A 1 -0.84 8.71 -9.71
C MET A 1 0.52 8.21 -10.22
N ALA A 2 0.83 8.29 -11.52
CA ALA A 2 2.07 7.72 -12.08
C ALA A 2 3.36 8.21 -11.39
N TYR A 3 3.43 9.50 -11.05
CA TYR A 3 4.54 10.08 -10.27
C TYR A 3 4.78 9.31 -8.96
N ALA A 4 3.73 9.11 -8.15
CA ALA A 4 3.79 8.40 -6.88
C ALA A 4 4.23 6.94 -7.01
N VAL A 5 3.68 6.21 -7.99
CA VAL A 5 4.03 4.80 -8.21
C VAL A 5 5.45 4.66 -8.74
N LEU A 6 5.87 5.53 -9.66
CA LEU A 6 7.16 5.44 -10.37
C LEU A 6 8.30 6.21 -9.70
N LEU A 7 8.07 6.78 -8.51
CA LEU A 7 9.07 7.43 -7.65
C LEU A 7 10.19 6.48 -7.17
N GLY A 8 10.19 5.23 -7.64
CA GLY A 8 11.19 4.20 -7.39
C GLY A 8 10.80 3.27 -6.25
N GLY A 9 11.78 2.65 -5.62
CA GLY A 9 11.59 1.79 -4.44
C GLY A 9 12.13 0.39 -4.61
N LYS A 10 12.22 -0.31 -3.49
CA LYS A 10 12.78 -1.67 -3.44
C LYS A 10 11.83 -2.73 -4.01
N ARG A 11 10.55 -2.39 -4.19
CA ARG A 11 9.48 -3.28 -4.67
C ARG A 11 9.43 -4.63 -3.94
N VAL A 12 9.64 -4.59 -2.61
CA VAL A 12 9.69 -5.80 -1.79
C VAL A 12 8.36 -6.54 -1.82
N ARG A 13 7.23 -5.82 -1.79
CA ARG A 13 5.89 -6.43 -1.78
C ARG A 13 5.57 -7.17 -3.10
N PRO A 14 5.73 -6.54 -4.29
CA PRO A 14 5.68 -7.27 -5.57
C PRO A 14 6.65 -8.45 -5.63
N PHE A 15 7.89 -8.25 -5.17
CA PHE A 15 8.89 -9.31 -5.16
C PHE A 15 8.44 -10.53 -4.35
N LEU A 16 7.84 -10.33 -3.18
CA LEU A 16 7.30 -11.42 -2.35
C LEU A 16 6.16 -12.17 -3.04
N ILE A 17 5.29 -11.47 -3.77
CA ILE A 17 4.22 -12.10 -4.56
C ILE A 17 4.84 -12.98 -5.66
N TYR A 18 5.79 -12.47 -6.44
CA TYR A 18 6.45 -13.25 -7.48
C TYR A 18 7.29 -14.40 -6.93
N ALA A 19 8.00 -14.19 -5.81
CA ALA A 19 8.80 -15.24 -5.18
C ALA A 19 7.91 -16.39 -4.68
N THR A 20 6.81 -16.05 -4.02
CA THR A 20 5.85 -17.03 -3.50
C THR A 20 5.13 -17.76 -4.63
N GLY A 21 4.66 -17.03 -5.64
CA GLY A 21 4.02 -17.63 -6.82
C GLY A 21 4.93 -18.61 -7.54
N ARG A 22 6.20 -18.24 -7.78
CA ARG A 22 7.20 -19.15 -8.37
C ARG A 22 7.47 -20.38 -7.53
N MET A 23 7.59 -20.22 -6.20
CA MET A 23 7.80 -21.34 -5.28
C MET A 23 6.64 -22.34 -5.32
N LEU A 24 5.42 -21.86 -5.55
CA LEU A 24 4.19 -22.67 -5.61
C LEU A 24 3.81 -23.12 -7.04
N GLY A 25 4.62 -22.79 -8.05
CA GLY A 25 4.35 -23.15 -9.45
C GLY A 25 3.20 -22.37 -10.10
N VAL A 26 2.87 -21.18 -9.60
CA VAL A 26 1.86 -20.29 -10.20
C VAL A 26 2.43 -19.64 -11.47
N PRO A 27 1.71 -19.68 -12.61
CA PRO A 27 2.12 -18.98 -13.82
C PRO A 27 2.30 -17.48 -13.59
N LEU A 28 3.32 -16.86 -14.19
CA LEU A 28 3.68 -15.46 -13.93
C LEU A 28 2.56 -14.49 -14.30
N GLU A 29 1.82 -14.79 -15.37
CA GLU A 29 0.69 -14.01 -15.86
C GLU A 29 -0.45 -13.87 -14.83
N LYS A 30 -0.56 -14.79 -13.87
CA LYS A 30 -1.53 -14.71 -12.76
C LYS A 30 -1.06 -13.82 -11.61
N LEU A 31 0.17 -13.30 -11.66
CA LEU A 31 0.80 -12.57 -10.55
C LEU A 31 0.89 -11.07 -10.80
N ASP A 32 0.85 -10.62 -12.06
CA ASP A 32 1.10 -9.23 -12.43
C ASP A 32 0.08 -8.25 -11.84
N HIS A 33 -1.23 -8.53 -11.96
CA HIS A 33 -2.25 -7.66 -11.37
C HIS A 33 -2.19 -7.68 -9.85
N SER A 34 -1.97 -8.84 -9.21
CA SER A 34 -1.81 -8.94 -7.76
C SER A 34 -0.61 -8.13 -7.25
N ALA A 35 0.52 -8.24 -7.94
CA ALA A 35 1.73 -7.50 -7.61
C ALA A 35 1.55 -5.98 -7.82
N ALA A 36 0.92 -5.59 -8.92
CA ALA A 36 0.63 -4.19 -9.22
C ALA A 36 -0.40 -3.59 -8.24
N ALA A 37 -1.45 -4.34 -7.87
CA ALA A 37 -2.44 -3.92 -6.90
C ALA A 37 -1.80 -3.68 -5.52
N MET A 38 -0.92 -4.59 -5.08
CA MET A 38 -0.19 -4.44 -3.83
C MET A 38 0.74 -3.22 -3.84
N GLU A 39 1.42 -2.95 -4.95
CA GLU A 39 2.25 -1.75 -5.07
C GLU A 39 1.42 -0.47 -5.18
N ALA A 40 0.22 -0.52 -5.76
CA ALA A 40 -0.72 0.60 -5.78
C ALA A 40 -1.24 0.93 -4.36
N ILE A 41 -1.57 -0.09 -3.56
CA ILE A 41 -1.89 0.06 -2.13
C ILE A 41 -0.73 0.71 -1.39
N HIS A 42 0.48 0.19 -1.58
CA HIS A 42 1.66 0.75 -0.95
C HIS A 42 1.95 2.20 -1.39
N ALA A 43 1.79 2.50 -2.68
CA ALA A 43 2.06 3.83 -3.20
C ALA A 43 1.03 4.85 -2.70
N TYR A 44 -0.25 4.48 -2.58
CA TYR A 44 -1.23 5.42 -2.03
C TYR A 44 -0.93 5.74 -0.57
N SER A 45 -0.57 4.72 0.24
CA SER A 45 -0.36 4.97 1.67
C SER A 45 0.78 5.94 1.89
N LEU A 46 1.87 5.79 1.14
CA LEU A 46 2.97 6.76 1.15
C LEU A 46 2.54 8.17 0.72
N VAL A 47 1.68 8.30 -0.29
CA VAL A 47 1.21 9.62 -0.76
C VAL A 47 0.41 10.33 0.33
N HIS A 48 -0.44 9.60 1.04
CA HIS A 48 -1.24 10.16 2.13
C HIS A 48 -0.40 10.39 3.39
N ASP A 49 0.51 9.48 3.73
CA ASP A 49 1.45 9.63 4.85
C ASP A 49 2.35 10.87 4.66
N ASP A 50 2.73 11.19 3.41
CA ASP A 50 3.53 12.38 3.10
C ASP A 50 2.80 13.72 3.35
N LEU A 51 1.49 13.75 3.57
CA LEU A 51 0.74 15.01 3.68
C LEU A 51 1.10 15.80 4.96
N PRO A 52 0.92 17.14 4.96
CA PRO A 52 1.19 17.96 6.15
C PRO A 52 0.39 17.59 7.41
N ALA A 53 -0.75 16.93 7.25
CA ALA A 53 -1.58 16.44 8.35
C ALA A 53 -1.12 15.09 8.93
N MET A 54 -0.08 14.49 8.34
CA MET A 54 0.46 13.17 8.68
C MET A 54 1.96 13.33 8.97
N ASP A 55 2.87 12.76 8.19
CA ASP A 55 4.32 12.82 8.44
C ASP A 55 4.95 14.16 8.00
N ASP A 56 4.24 14.98 7.22
CA ASP A 56 4.72 16.28 6.66
C ASP A 56 6.06 16.17 5.88
N ASP A 57 6.24 15.03 5.20
CA ASP A 57 7.45 14.75 4.44
C ASP A 57 7.51 15.59 3.16
N ARG A 58 8.58 16.39 3.01
CA ARG A 58 8.82 17.18 1.78
C ARG A 58 9.56 16.42 0.69
N LEU A 59 10.33 15.39 1.08
CA LEU A 59 11.16 14.59 0.18
C LEU A 59 11.00 13.10 0.48
N ARG A 60 10.84 12.30 -0.57
CA ARG A 60 10.87 10.85 -0.51
C ARG A 60 11.91 10.32 -1.49
N ARG A 61 12.93 9.62 -0.96
CA ARG A 61 14.06 9.07 -1.73
C ARG A 61 14.78 10.13 -2.58
N GLY A 62 14.98 11.30 -2.00
CA GLY A 62 15.67 12.43 -2.66
C GLY A 62 14.87 13.14 -3.74
N LYS A 63 13.57 12.84 -3.88
CA LYS A 63 12.65 13.52 -4.81
C LYS A 63 11.51 14.19 -4.03
N PRO A 64 10.90 15.26 -4.56
CA PRO A 64 9.72 15.88 -3.95
C PRO A 64 8.59 14.87 -3.71
N THR A 65 7.93 14.95 -2.56
CA THR A 65 6.71 14.17 -2.31
C THR A 65 5.57 14.64 -3.21
N CYS A 66 4.48 13.87 -3.30
CA CYS A 66 3.42 14.14 -4.28
C CYS A 66 2.77 15.51 -4.07
N HIS A 67 2.55 15.92 -2.81
CA HIS A 67 1.93 17.21 -2.51
C HIS A 67 2.89 18.39 -2.77
N ILE A 68 4.21 18.17 -2.69
CA ILE A 68 5.22 19.18 -3.05
C ILE A 68 5.39 19.31 -4.56
N ALA A 69 5.35 18.19 -5.31
CA ALA A 69 5.50 18.19 -6.75
C ALA A 69 4.28 18.76 -7.49
N PHE A 70 3.10 18.70 -6.84
CA PHE A 70 1.82 19.17 -7.36
C PHE A 70 1.18 20.09 -6.32
N ASP A 71 0.15 19.61 -5.64
CA ASP A 71 -0.56 20.25 -4.54
C ASP A 71 -1.21 19.18 -3.66
N GLU A 72 -1.69 19.58 -2.47
CA GLU A 72 -2.31 18.67 -1.51
C GLU A 72 -3.58 18.00 -2.07
N ALA A 73 -4.45 18.75 -2.76
CA ALA A 73 -5.68 18.21 -3.31
C ALA A 73 -5.41 17.11 -4.36
N THR A 74 -4.42 17.33 -5.22
CA THR A 74 -3.96 16.37 -6.22
C THR A 74 -3.32 15.16 -5.57
N ALA A 75 -2.56 15.33 -4.47
CA ALA A 75 -1.98 14.23 -3.72
C ALA A 75 -3.06 13.36 -3.07
N ILE A 76 -4.05 13.97 -2.42
CA ILE A 76 -5.21 13.28 -1.84
C ILE A 76 -5.92 12.44 -2.92
N LEU A 77 -6.32 13.07 -4.02
CA LEU A 77 -7.01 12.39 -5.11
C LEU A 77 -6.15 11.33 -5.80
N ALA A 78 -4.83 11.52 -5.88
CA ALA A 78 -3.93 10.52 -6.40
C ALA A 78 -3.86 9.28 -5.51
N GLY A 79 -3.88 9.45 -4.18
CA GLY A 79 -3.96 8.34 -3.24
C GLY A 79 -5.31 7.62 -3.34
N ASP A 80 -6.42 8.36 -3.32
CA ASP A 80 -7.77 7.80 -3.45
C ASP A 80 -7.92 6.95 -4.73
N ALA A 81 -7.47 7.50 -5.86
CA ALA A 81 -7.51 6.79 -7.13
C ALA A 81 -6.59 5.56 -7.16
N LEU A 82 -5.41 5.60 -6.52
CA LEU A 82 -4.51 4.44 -6.43
C LEU A 82 -5.12 3.32 -5.59
N GLN A 83 -5.79 3.65 -4.48
CA GLN A 83 -6.51 2.68 -3.67
C GLN A 83 -7.61 2.01 -4.49
N SER A 84 -8.46 2.78 -5.19
CA SER A 84 -9.51 2.22 -6.06
C SER A 84 -8.93 1.39 -7.21
N PHE A 85 -7.85 1.85 -7.84
CA PHE A 85 -7.19 1.17 -8.94
C PHE A 85 -6.64 -0.20 -8.54
N ALA A 86 -6.16 -0.36 -7.29
CA ALA A 86 -5.72 -1.67 -6.80
C ALA A 86 -6.84 -2.72 -6.84
N PHE A 87 -8.06 -2.34 -6.45
CA PHE A 87 -9.23 -3.23 -6.52
C PHE A 87 -9.68 -3.50 -7.95
N GLU A 88 -9.61 -2.50 -8.82
CA GLU A 88 -9.88 -2.66 -10.26
C GLU A 88 -8.95 -3.69 -10.88
N LEU A 89 -7.63 -3.59 -10.62
CA LEU A 89 -6.63 -4.54 -11.11
C LEU A 89 -6.96 -5.98 -10.71
N LEU A 90 -7.32 -6.22 -9.44
CA LEU A 90 -7.69 -7.55 -8.96
C LEU A 90 -8.99 -8.05 -9.60
N ALA A 91 -10.01 -7.20 -9.72
CA ALA A 91 -11.32 -7.59 -10.26
C ALA A 91 -11.28 -7.86 -11.77
N THR A 92 -10.37 -7.22 -12.49
CA THR A 92 -10.29 -7.27 -13.96
C THR A 92 -9.21 -8.20 -14.50
N ASP A 93 -8.45 -8.89 -13.64
CA ASP A 93 -7.42 -9.83 -14.07
C ASP A 93 -8.02 -10.93 -14.99
N PRO A 94 -7.56 -11.06 -16.25
CA PRO A 94 -8.09 -12.05 -17.19
C PRO A 94 -7.59 -13.48 -16.94
N HIS A 95 -6.57 -13.66 -16.10
CA HIS A 95 -5.93 -14.94 -15.79
C HIS A 95 -6.45 -15.55 -14.48
N LEU A 96 -7.19 -14.79 -13.67
CA LEU A 96 -7.81 -15.26 -12.43
C LEU A 96 -9.26 -15.69 -12.65
N THR A 97 -9.65 -16.76 -11.96
CA THR A 97 -11.05 -17.17 -11.79
C THR A 97 -11.78 -16.20 -10.86
N ASP A 98 -13.12 -16.11 -10.96
CA ASP A 98 -13.93 -15.26 -10.10
C ASP A 98 -13.70 -15.54 -8.60
N ARG A 99 -13.49 -16.81 -8.24
CA ARG A 99 -13.16 -17.21 -6.86
C ARG A 99 -11.80 -16.65 -6.42
N GLU A 100 -10.77 -16.77 -7.25
CA GLU A 100 -9.44 -16.22 -6.96
C GLU A 100 -9.53 -14.69 -6.77
N LYS A 101 -10.30 -14.00 -7.63
CA LYS A 101 -10.52 -12.54 -7.53
C LYS A 101 -11.18 -12.15 -6.23
N VAL A 102 -12.28 -12.81 -5.86
CA VAL A 102 -13.01 -12.51 -4.61
C VAL A 102 -12.12 -12.73 -3.39
N VAL A 103 -11.33 -13.80 -3.35
CA VAL A 103 -10.39 -14.06 -2.26
C VAL A 103 -9.36 -12.92 -2.18
N GLN A 104 -8.70 -12.58 -3.29
CA GLN A 104 -7.67 -11.53 -3.29
C GLN A 104 -8.23 -10.15 -2.92
N VAL A 105 -9.42 -9.79 -3.42
CA VAL A 105 -10.10 -8.53 -3.06
C VAL A 105 -10.42 -8.50 -1.57
N THR A 106 -10.91 -9.61 -1.01
CA THR A 106 -11.25 -9.71 0.41
C THR A 106 -10.02 -9.57 1.30
N GLU A 107 -8.93 -10.27 0.94
CA GLU A 107 -7.66 -10.20 1.66
C GLU A 107 -7.08 -8.78 1.59
N LEU A 108 -7.02 -8.18 0.39
CA LEU A 108 -6.49 -6.83 0.21
C LEU A 108 -7.30 -5.79 1.00
N ALA A 109 -8.64 -5.86 0.94
CA ALA A 109 -9.52 -4.94 1.68
C ALA A 109 -9.36 -5.09 3.20
N THR A 110 -9.17 -6.31 3.68
CA THR A 110 -8.98 -6.57 5.11
C THR A 110 -7.62 -6.07 5.58
N ALA A 111 -6.57 -6.36 4.82
CA ALA A 111 -5.19 -5.97 5.13
C ALA A 111 -4.97 -4.45 5.02
N SER A 112 -5.57 -3.77 4.05
CA SER A 112 -5.40 -2.31 3.88
C SER A 112 -6.38 -1.48 4.71
N GLY A 113 -7.52 -2.06 5.10
CA GLY A 113 -8.63 -1.32 5.71
C GLY A 113 -8.51 -1.07 7.21
N ALA A 114 -9.66 -0.82 7.85
CA ALA A 114 -9.78 -0.40 9.24
C ALA A 114 -9.29 -1.42 10.30
N LYS A 115 -8.96 -2.65 9.89
CA LYS A 115 -8.42 -3.70 10.76
C LYS A 115 -6.96 -4.05 10.44
N GLY A 116 -6.34 -3.37 9.48
CA GLY A 116 -4.97 -3.60 9.05
C GLY A 116 -4.21 -2.27 8.96
N MET A 117 -3.71 -1.93 7.77
CA MET A 117 -2.81 -0.79 7.55
C MET A 117 -3.33 0.52 8.11
N CYS A 118 -4.60 0.89 7.87
CA CYS A 118 -5.16 2.13 8.40
C CYS A 118 -5.25 2.15 9.94
N LEU A 119 -5.50 1.00 10.57
CA LEU A 119 -5.46 0.89 12.04
C LEU A 119 -4.02 1.10 12.52
N GLY A 120 -3.06 0.44 11.89
CA GLY A 120 -1.64 0.61 12.20
C GLY A 120 -1.20 2.06 12.10
N GLN A 121 -1.63 2.76 11.05
CA GLN A 121 -1.31 4.19 10.86
C GLN A 121 -1.97 5.07 11.93
N SER A 122 -3.23 4.80 12.28
CA SER A 122 -3.91 5.51 13.38
C SER A 122 -3.20 5.30 14.73
N LEU A 123 -2.80 4.07 15.03
CA LEU A 123 -2.05 3.76 16.26
C LEU A 123 -0.68 4.45 16.28
N ASP A 124 0.01 4.51 15.13
CA ASP A 124 1.30 5.19 15.01
C ASP A 124 1.19 6.70 15.29
N LEU A 125 0.19 7.37 14.70
CA LEU A 125 -0.11 8.79 15.00
C LEU A 125 -0.46 9.02 16.47
N ILE A 126 -1.24 8.11 17.09
CA ILE A 126 -1.59 8.22 18.51
C ILE A 126 -0.34 8.04 19.39
N ALA A 127 0.59 7.18 18.98
CA ALA A 127 1.83 6.88 19.69
C ALA A 127 2.91 7.96 19.50
N GLU A 128 2.75 8.84 18.51
CA GLU A 128 3.72 9.86 18.19
C GLU A 128 4.04 10.75 19.41
N ASN A 129 5.34 11.00 19.64
CA ASN A 129 5.86 11.73 20.79
C ASN A 129 5.52 11.13 22.17
N LYS A 130 5.18 9.83 22.25
CA LYS A 130 4.93 9.11 23.52
C LYS A 130 5.90 7.95 23.68
N ALA A 131 6.17 7.60 24.94
CA ALA A 131 6.80 6.32 25.25
C ALA A 131 5.73 5.23 25.20
N VAL A 132 5.96 4.20 24.38
CA VAL A 132 5.07 3.04 24.23
C VAL A 132 5.75 1.78 24.72
N SER A 133 4.96 0.80 25.15
CA SER A 133 5.47 -0.52 25.53
C SER A 133 5.94 -1.30 24.30
N LEU A 134 6.69 -2.38 24.52
CA LEU A 134 7.11 -3.28 23.44
C LEU A 134 5.89 -3.88 22.72
N GLU A 135 4.88 -4.29 23.50
CA GLU A 135 3.65 -4.89 23.00
C GLU A 135 2.85 -3.91 22.11
N GLU A 136 2.81 -2.63 22.50
CA GLU A 136 2.18 -1.56 21.71
C GLU A 136 2.95 -1.31 20.40
N LEU A 137 4.28 -1.28 20.46
CA LEU A 137 5.13 -1.10 19.29
C LEU A 137 4.97 -2.26 18.29
N GLU A 138 4.93 -3.51 18.78
CA GLU A 138 4.67 -4.70 17.96
C GLU A 138 3.29 -4.65 17.31
N LEU A 139 2.27 -4.18 18.04
CA LEU A 139 0.92 -4.02 17.50
C LEU A 139 0.88 -2.99 16.37
N ILE A 140 1.55 -1.84 16.54
CA ILE A 140 1.66 -0.81 15.49
C ILE A 140 2.32 -1.40 14.24
N HIS A 141 3.50 -2.00 14.37
CA HIS A 141 4.25 -2.51 13.21
C HIS A 141 3.53 -3.67 12.50
N ARG A 142 2.91 -4.58 13.26
CA ARG A 142 2.13 -5.68 12.69
C ARG A 142 1.00 -5.17 11.81
N ASN A 143 0.28 -4.14 12.25
CA ASN A 143 -0.85 -3.60 11.49
C ASN A 143 -0.40 -2.64 10.37
N LYS A 144 0.54 -1.72 10.64
CA LYS A 144 0.97 -0.70 9.68
C LYS A 144 1.77 -1.29 8.51
N THR A 145 2.58 -2.32 8.76
CA THR A 145 3.56 -2.82 7.77
C THR A 145 3.44 -4.31 7.47
N GLY A 146 3.10 -5.14 8.46
CA GLY A 146 3.19 -6.60 8.36
C GLY A 146 1.94 -7.31 7.84
N HIS A 147 0.82 -6.61 7.73
CA HIS A 147 -0.49 -7.18 7.35
C HIS A 147 -0.69 -7.36 5.85
#